data_AF-A0A137NSD7-F1
#
_entry.id   AF-A0A137NSD7-F1
#
_cell.length_a   1.000
_cell.length_b   1.000
_cell.length_c   1.000
_cell.angle_alpha   90.00
_cell.angle_beta   90.00
_cell.angle_gamma   90.00
#
_symmetry.space_group_name_H-M   'P 1'
#
loop_
_entity.id
_entity.type
_entity.pdbx_description
1 polymer ?
#
loop_
_entity_poly.entity_id
_entity_poly.type
_entity_poly.pdbx_seq_one_letter_code
_entity_poly.pdbx_strand_id
1 'polypeptide(L)'
;MVDMYNKLVNKIEDLNPSDINEAVYHLDWMFNCTLSSNQSHTLTQTFMILLGYQYLGLYKLCSPSTKQIIQGKLAQIIQALSSYYIPSNALNVIILKNGYRSIVSDDIS
;
A
#
# COMPACT_ATOMS: atom_id res chain seq x y z
N MET A 1 2.82 -3.20 17.50
CA MET A 1 3.75 -4.02 16.69
C MET A 1 3.69 -5.51 17.03
N VAL A 2 4.09 -5.95 18.23
CA VAL A 2 4.00 -7.38 18.62
C VAL A 2 2.55 -7.86 18.65
N ASP A 3 1.60 -7.04 19.12
CA ASP A 3 0.17 -7.42 19.13
C ASP A 3 -0.42 -7.62 17.74
N MET A 4 -0.18 -6.70 16.80
CA MET A 4 -0.67 -6.85 15.42
C MET A 4 0.01 -8.02 14.70
N TYR A 5 1.31 -8.23 14.92
CA TYR A 5 2.02 -9.42 14.43
C TYR A 5 1.41 -10.71 15.01
N ASN A 6 1.15 -10.75 16.32
CA ASN A 6 0.55 -11.91 16.97
C ASN A 6 -0.88 -12.18 16.49
N LYS A 7 -1.67 -11.13 16.22
CA LYS A 7 -2.99 -11.25 15.60
C LYS A 7 -2.87 -11.87 14.20
N LEU A 8 -2.02 -11.31 13.34
CA LEU A 8 -1.84 -11.78 11.96
C LEU A 8 -1.27 -13.21 11.85
N VAL A 9 -0.37 -13.59 12.75
CA VAL A 9 0.33 -14.90 12.71
C VAL A 9 -0.48 -16.01 13.38
N ASN A 10 -1.14 -15.72 14.51
CA ASN A 10 -1.82 -16.75 15.29
C ASN A 10 -3.29 -16.92 14.93
N LYS A 11 -3.88 -15.96 14.22
CA LYS A 11 -5.29 -15.93 13.88
C LYS A 11 -5.47 -15.34 12.48
N ILE A 12 -5.83 -16.18 11.51
CA ILE A 12 -6.64 -15.72 10.37
C ILE A 12 -8.07 -15.47 10.92
N GLU A 13 -8.19 -14.66 11.96
CA GLU A 13 -9.49 -14.13 12.39
C GLU A 13 -9.74 -12.87 11.57
N ASP A 14 -11.00 -12.64 11.25
CA ASP A 14 -11.43 -11.46 10.49
C ASP A 14 -10.88 -10.20 11.18
N LEU A 15 -10.04 -9.45 10.44
CA LEU A 15 -9.52 -8.17 10.92
C LEU A 15 -10.71 -7.26 11.21
N ASN A 16 -10.82 -6.80 12.44
CA ASN A 16 -11.86 -5.83 12.76
C ASN A 16 -11.51 -4.46 12.15
N PRO A 17 -12.47 -3.53 12.04
CA PRO A 17 -12.22 -2.22 11.45
C PRO A 17 -11.09 -1.41 12.12
N SER A 18 -10.86 -1.60 13.42
CA SER A 18 -9.77 -0.93 14.14
C SER A 18 -8.40 -1.46 13.69
N ASP A 19 -8.26 -2.78 13.55
CA ASP A 19 -7.02 -3.41 13.08
C ASP A 19 -6.67 -2.94 11.66
N ILE A 20 -7.69 -2.80 10.79
CA ILE A 20 -7.52 -2.29 9.41
C ILE A 20 -7.06 -0.83 9.42
N ASN A 21 -7.65 0.02 10.27
CA ASN A 21 -7.23 1.42 10.38
C ASN A 21 -5.80 1.56 10.90
N GLU A 22 -5.42 0.75 11.89
CA GLU A 22 -4.04 0.71 12.41
C GLU A 22 -3.05 0.26 11.32
N ALA A 23 -3.41 -0.77 10.53
CA ALA A 23 -2.61 -1.21 9.40
C ALA A 23 -2.43 -0.11 8.35
N VAL A 24 -3.49 0.58 7.95
CA VAL A 24 -3.42 1.69 6.98
C VAL A 24 -2.58 2.85 7.52
N TYR A 25 -2.71 3.19 8.80
CA TYR A 25 -1.86 4.19 9.44
C TYR A 25 -0.37 3.83 9.37
N HIS A 26 -0.03 2.56 9.64
CA HIS A 26 1.35 2.09 9.55
C HIS A 26 1.89 2.10 8.12
N LEU A 27 1.08 1.72 7.13
CA LEU A 27 1.47 1.82 5.73
C LEU A 27 1.76 3.26 5.32
N ASP A 28 0.99 4.22 5.84
CA ASP A 28 1.22 5.64 5.54
C ASP A 28 2.51 6.15 6.19
N TRP A 29 2.74 5.80 7.45
CA TRP A 29 3.99 6.10 8.13
C TRP A 29 5.20 5.53 7.37
N MET A 30 5.15 4.27 6.95
CA MET A 30 6.21 3.62 6.18
C MET A 30 6.44 4.29 4.81
N PHE A 31 5.37 4.70 4.13
CA PHE A 31 5.48 5.43 2.86
C PHE A 31 6.20 6.77 3.05
N ASN A 32 5.84 7.53 4.08
CA ASN A 32 6.50 8.79 4.42
C ASN A 32 7.98 8.60 4.81
N CYS A 33 8.30 7.54 5.56
CA CYS A 33 9.68 7.17 5.85
C CYS A 33 10.47 6.81 4.58
N THR A 34 9.85 6.06 3.66
CA THR A 34 10.47 5.69 2.38
C THR A 34 10.81 6.93 1.56
N LEU A 35 9.88 7.89 1.45
CA LEU A 35 10.07 9.14 0.71
C LEU A 35 11.11 10.08 1.33
N SER A 36 11.19 10.14 2.66
CA SER A 36 12.13 11.01 3.38
C SER A 36 13.52 10.39 3.55
N SER A 37 13.67 9.10 3.29
CA SER A 37 14.94 8.41 3.41
C SER A 37 15.87 8.73 2.24
N ASN A 38 17.17 8.93 2.53
CA ASN A 38 18.20 9.09 1.51
C ASN A 38 18.72 7.72 1.02
N GLN A 39 17.80 6.80 0.69
CA GLN A 39 18.12 5.46 0.22
C GLN A 39 18.40 5.43 -1.29
N SER A 40 19.05 4.36 -1.75
CA SER A 40 19.23 4.12 -3.19
C SER A 40 17.87 4.01 -3.91
N HIS A 41 17.83 4.45 -5.17
CA HIS A 41 16.61 4.36 -5.99
C HIS A 41 16.03 2.95 -6.04
N THR A 42 16.88 1.92 -6.07
CA THR A 42 16.45 0.51 -6.09
C THR A 42 15.69 0.12 -4.83
N LEU A 43 16.21 0.50 -3.66
CA LEU A 43 15.55 0.22 -2.38
C LEU A 43 14.25 1.00 -2.27
N THR A 44 14.27 2.30 -2.60
CA THR A 44 13.07 3.15 -2.60
C THR A 44 11.97 2.59 -3.50
N GLN A 45 12.32 2.20 -4.73
CA GLN A 45 11.38 1.59 -5.68
C GLN A 45 10.80 0.28 -5.14
N THR A 46 11.64 -0.57 -4.55
CA THR A 46 11.23 -1.87 -3.99
C THR A 46 10.24 -1.68 -2.83
N PHE A 47 10.54 -0.78 -1.89
CA PHE A 47 9.64 -0.48 -0.78
C PHE A 47 8.31 0.12 -1.26
N MET A 48 8.34 1.05 -2.21
CA MET A 48 7.12 1.62 -2.80
C MET A 48 6.24 0.55 -3.46
N ILE A 49 6.84 -0.40 -4.19
CA ILE A 49 6.11 -1.52 -4.79
C ILE A 49 5.47 -2.38 -3.71
N LEU A 50 6.22 -2.76 -2.67
CA LEU A 50 5.71 -3.59 -1.57
C LEU A 50 4.55 -2.91 -0.84
N LEU A 51 4.72 -1.62 -0.49
CA LEU A 51 3.66 -0.83 0.14
C LEU A 51 2.43 -0.74 -0.75
N GLY A 52 2.62 -0.53 -2.06
CA GLY A 52 1.52 -0.53 -3.03
C GLY A 52 0.72 -1.83 -3.03
N TYR A 53 1.39 -2.99 -2.97
CA TYR A 53 0.70 -4.27 -2.87
C TYR A 53 -0.03 -4.45 -1.54
N GLN A 54 0.54 -3.98 -0.44
CA GLN A 54 -0.13 -4.04 0.88
C GLN A 54 -1.40 -3.19 0.89
N TYR A 55 -1.35 -1.99 0.32
CA TYR A 55 -2.53 -1.14 0.14
C TYR A 55 -3.63 -1.82 -0.69
N LEU A 56 -3.26 -2.45 -1.82
CA LEU A 56 -4.20 -3.21 -2.63
C LEU A 56 -4.81 -4.40 -1.87
N GLY A 57 -4.00 -5.09 -1.06
CA GLY A 57 -4.45 -6.22 -0.25
C GLY A 57 -5.49 -5.81 0.80
N LEU A 58 -5.32 -4.65 1.43
CA LEU A 58 -6.25 -4.14 2.43
C LEU A 58 -7.53 -3.53 1.84
N TYR A 59 -7.48 -3.03 0.60
CA TYR A 59 -8.55 -2.23 -0.01
C TYR A 59 -9.95 -2.84 0.13
N LYS A 60 -10.10 -4.15 -0.11
CA LYS A 60 -11.42 -4.82 -0.06
C LYS A 60 -12.01 -4.92 1.36
N LEU A 61 -11.17 -4.84 2.37
CA LEU A 61 -11.55 -4.93 3.78
C LEU A 61 -11.93 -3.56 4.36
N CYS A 62 -11.57 -2.48 3.67
CA CYS A 62 -11.73 -1.12 4.16
C CYS A 62 -13.16 -0.58 4.01
N SER A 63 -13.52 0.32 4.93
CA SER A 63 -14.70 1.16 4.81
C SER A 63 -14.62 2.06 3.56
N PRO A 64 -15.75 2.61 3.07
CA PRO A 64 -15.77 3.54 1.95
C PRO A 64 -14.79 4.71 2.10
N SER A 65 -14.75 5.36 3.28
CA SER A 65 -13.81 6.46 3.55
C SER A 65 -12.34 6.03 3.47
N THR A 66 -12.01 4.87 4.03
CA THR A 66 -10.64 4.34 3.99
C THR A 66 -10.25 3.89 2.58
N LYS A 67 -11.19 3.37 1.78
CA LYS A 67 -10.96 3.05 0.36
C LYS A 67 -10.52 4.28 -0.45
N GLN A 68 -11.14 5.44 -0.23
CA GLN A 68 -10.73 6.69 -0.88
C GLN A 68 -9.29 7.09 -0.49
N ILE A 69 -8.94 6.94 0.78
CA ILE A 69 -7.58 7.20 1.27
C ILE A 69 -6.59 6.27 0.56
N ILE A 70 -6.90 4.97 0.47
CA ILE A 70 -6.04 3.98 -0.19
C ILE A 70 -5.86 4.30 -1.68
N GLN A 71 -6.94 4.66 -2.39
CA GLN A 71 -6.85 5.09 -3.79
C GLN A 71 -5.90 6.29 -3.95
N GLY A 72 -6.05 7.30 -3.09
CA GLY A 72 -5.18 8.48 -3.09
C GLY A 72 -3.71 8.13 -2.82
N LYS A 73 -3.43 7.22 -1.88
CA LYS A 73 -2.07 6.76 -1.57
C LYS A 73 -1.46 5.95 -2.71
N LEU A 74 -2.23 5.07 -3.35
CA LEU A 74 -1.78 4.31 -4.51
C LEU A 74 -1.48 5.22 -5.70
N ALA A 75 -2.27 6.26 -5.93
CA ALA A 75 -1.97 7.27 -6.93
C ALA A 75 -0.63 7.97 -6.66
N GLN A 76 -0.37 8.36 -5.41
CA GLN A 76 0.90 8.97 -4.99
C GLN A 76 2.08 8.01 -5.18
N ILE A 77 1.94 6.74 -4.80
CA ILE A 77 2.96 5.71 -5.00
C ILE A 77 3.28 5.54 -6.50
N ILE A 78 2.25 5.42 -7.34
CA ILE A 78 2.42 5.24 -8.79
C ILE A 78 3.11 6.47 -9.42
N GLN A 79 2.78 7.67 -8.95
CA GLN A 79 3.44 8.89 -9.39
C GLN A 79 4.91 8.91 -8.95
N ALA A 80 5.20 8.61 -7.68
CA ALA A 80 6.56 8.58 -7.15
C ALA A 80 7.44 7.54 -7.85
N LEU A 81 6.88 6.37 -8.18
CA LEU A 81 7.58 5.31 -8.90
C LEU A 81 8.11 5.74 -10.27
N SER A 82 7.56 6.80 -10.88
CA SER A 82 8.12 7.34 -12.13
C SER A 82 9.49 8.01 -11.92
N SER A 83 9.71 8.65 -10.78
CA SER A 83 10.99 9.29 -10.40
C SER A 83 12.06 8.28 -9.97
N TYR A 84 11.65 7.13 -9.43
CA TYR A 84 12.53 6.06 -8.96
C TYR A 84 12.55 4.84 -9.89
N TYR A 85 12.10 5.00 -11.14
CA TYR A 85 11.91 3.87 -12.04
C TYR A 85 13.24 3.21 -12.43
N ILE A 86 13.34 1.92 -12.13
CA ILE A 86 14.40 1.03 -12.64
C ILE A 86 13.75 -0.06 -13.51
N PRO A 87 14.25 -0.28 -14.75
CA PRO A 87 13.66 -1.23 -15.69
C PRO A 87 13.56 -2.68 -15.18
N SER A 88 14.48 -3.13 -14.32
CA SER A 88 14.46 -4.49 -13.76
C SER A 88 13.20 -4.80 -12.95
N ASN A 89 12.48 -3.78 -12.47
CA ASN A 89 11.23 -3.91 -11.73
C ASN A 89 9.98 -3.57 -12.56
N ALA A 90 10.09 -3.44 -13.89
CA ALA A 90 8.99 -3.03 -14.76
C ALA A 90 7.72 -3.86 -14.58
N LEU A 91 7.87 -5.20 -14.47
CA LEU A 91 6.74 -6.10 -14.27
C LEU A 91 5.96 -5.78 -12.99
N ASN A 92 6.66 -5.57 -11.87
CA ASN A 92 6.03 -5.22 -10.60
C ASN A 92 5.25 -3.89 -10.69
N VAL A 93 5.85 -2.89 -11.34
CA VAL A 93 5.20 -1.59 -11.55
C VAL A 93 3.93 -1.74 -12.41
N ILE A 94 3.96 -2.57 -13.45
CA ILE A 94 2.79 -2.84 -14.32
C ILE A 94 1.68 -3.52 -13.53
N ILE A 95 2.00 -4.56 -12.75
CA ILE A 95 1.03 -5.27 -11.92
C ILE A 95 0.38 -4.32 -10.90
N LEU A 96 1.19 -3.50 -10.22
CA LEU A 96 0.68 -2.52 -9.26
C LEU A 96 -0.26 -1.49 -9.92
N LYS A 97 0.13 -0.95 -11.08
CA LYS A 97 -0.71 -0.03 -11.87
C LYS A 97 -2.04 -0.66 -12.28
N ASN A 98 -2.03 -1.94 -12.67
CA ASN A 98 -3.25 -2.65 -13.05
C ASN A 98 -4.15 -2.91 -11.83
N GLY A 99 -3.57 -3.28 -10.68
CA GLY A 99 -4.32 -3.40 -9.43
C GLY A 99 -4.98 -2.08 -9.03
N TYR A 100 -4.26 -0.97 -9.10
CA TYR A 100 -4.83 0.36 -8.86
C TYR A 100 -5.98 0.69 -9.83
N ARG A 101 -5.80 0.43 -11.13
CA ARG A 101 -6.86 0.65 -12.14
C ARG A 101 -8.12 -0.16 -11.84
N SER A 102 -7.98 -1.39 -11.33
CA SER A 102 -9.14 -2.22 -11.00
C SER A 102 -9.99 -1.68 -9.85
N ILE A 103 -9.42 -0.82 -8.99
CA ILE A 103 -10.12 -0.29 -7.81
C ILE A 103 -10.47 1.19 -7.92
N VAL A 104 -9.89 1.95 -8.86
CA VAL A 104 -10.17 3.40 -8.98
C VAL A 104 -11.58 3.68 -9.52
N SER A 105 -12.18 2.70 -10.19
CA SER A 105 -13.54 2.75 -10.73
C SER A 105 -14.58 2.15 -9.81
N ASP A 106 -14.19 1.67 -8.62
CA ASP A 106 -15.16 1.20 -7.64
C ASP A 106 -16.05 2.37 -7.20
N ASP A 107 -17.37 2.16 -7.24
CA ASP A 107 -18.36 3.12 -6.77
C ASP A 107 -18.32 3.14 -5.24
N ILE A 108 -17.68 4.17 -4.68
CA ILE A 108 -17.54 4.36 -3.24
C ILE A 108 -18.72 5.22 -2.76
N SER A 109 -19.91 4.62 -2.77
CA SER A 109 -21.15 5.20 -2.22
C SER A 109 -21.53 4.59 -0.87
#